data_AF-A0A821DKZ5-F1
#
_entry.id   AF-A0A821DKZ5-F1
#
_cell.length_a   1.000
_cell.length_b   1.000
_cell.length_c   1.000
_cell.angle_alpha   90.00
_cell.angle_beta   90.00
_cell.angle_gamma   90.00
#
_symmetry.space_group_name_H-M   'P 1'
#
loop_
_entity.id
_entity.type
_entity.pdbx_description
1 polymer ?
#
loop_
_entity_poly.entity_id
_entity_poly.type
_entity_poly.pdbx_seq_one_letter_code
_entity_poly.pdbx_strand_id
1 'polypeptide(L)' 'MDNAPHIFAIAEDMFSNMLIDSEKQCVIISGESGAGKTVSAKFIMSYIAEVSGGGPNVQRIKDVILQSNPLLE' A
#
# COMPACT_ATOMS: atom_id res chain seq x y z
N MET A 1 -13.13 -17.18 -7.94
CA MET A 1 -13.18 -17.37 -6.49
C MET A 1 -13.22 -15.98 -5.90
N ASP A 2 -14.38 -15.53 -5.44
CA ASP A 2 -14.53 -14.22 -4.80
C ASP A 2 -13.83 -14.26 -3.44
N ASN A 3 -12.62 -13.70 -3.38
CA ASN A 3 -11.95 -13.48 -2.10
C ASN A 3 -12.80 -12.49 -1.29
N ALA A 4 -13.03 -12.82 0.00
CA ALA A 4 -13.73 -11.93 0.91
C ALA A 4 -13.04 -10.56 0.97
N PRO A 5 -13.79 -9.46 1.17
CA PRO A 5 -13.21 -8.12 1.18
C PRO A 5 -12.11 -8.03 2.23
N HIS A 6 -10.88 -7.79 1.75
CA HIS A 6 -9.68 -7.74 2.56
C HIS A 6 -8.78 -6.61 2.07
N ILE A 7 -8.08 -5.93 2.99
CA ILE A 7 -7.21 -4.81 2.63
C ILE A 7 -6.06 -5.23 1.69
N PHE A 8 -5.61 -6.47 1.80
CA PHE A 8 -4.62 -7.04 0.89
C PHE A 8 -5.16 -7.32 -0.51
N ALA A 9 -6.47 -7.55 -0.69
CA ALA A 9 -7.05 -7.67 -2.03
C ALA A 9 -6.93 -6.34 -2.79
N ILE A 10 -7.19 -5.21 -2.10
CA ILE A 10 -7.00 -3.87 -2.68
C ILE A 10 -5.51 -3.63 -3.03
N ALA A 11 -4.59 -4.06 -2.17
CA ALA A 11 -3.16 -3.91 -2.42
C ALA A 11 -2.66 -4.78 -3.58
N GLU A 12 -3.19 -5.99 -3.72
CA GLU A 12 -2.92 -6.92 -4.82
C GLU A 12 -3.45 -6.39 -6.15
N ASP A 13 -4.67 -5.87 -6.19
CA ASP A 13 -5.26 -5.24 -7.38
C ASP A 13 -4.44 -4.01 -7.79
N MET A 14 -4.08 -3.16 -6.83
CA MET A 14 -3.24 -1.99 -7.08
C MET A 14 -1.88 -2.38 -7.67
N PHE A 15 -1.22 -3.39 -7.09
CA PHE A 15 0.06 -3.87 -7.59
C PHE A 15 -0.04 -4.53 -8.97
N SER A 16 -1.07 -5.34 -9.19
CA SER A 16 -1.33 -6.01 -10.47
C SER A 16 -1.58 -4.98 -11.58
N ASN A 17 -2.42 -3.97 -11.33
CA ASN A 17 -2.69 -2.90 -12.30
C ASN A 17 -1.44 -2.07 -12.60
N MET A 18 -0.58 -1.81 -11.59
CA MET A 18 0.71 -1.17 -11.83
C MET A 18 1.62 -1.98 -12.76
N LEU A 19 1.60 -3.32 -12.68
CA LEU A 19 2.45 -4.19 -13.49
C LEU A 19 1.89 -4.44 -14.89
N ILE A 20 0.58 -4.67 -14.99
CA ILE A 20 -0.10 -5.03 -16.24
C ILE A 20 -0.27 -3.80 -17.11
N ASP A 21 -0.86 -2.74 -16.55
CA ASP A 21 -1.23 -1.55 -17.32
C ASP A 21 -0.12 -0.48 -17.32
N SER A 22 0.93 -0.67 -16.51
CA SER A 22 2.03 0.30 -16.33
C SER A 22 1.55 1.71 -15.93
N GLU A 23 0.39 1.78 -15.28
CA GLU A 23 -0.23 3.03 -14.85
C GLU A 23 0.06 3.35 -13.38
N LYS A 24 0.07 4.65 -13.07
CA LYS A 24 0.24 5.14 -11.70
C LYS A 24 -1.07 4.93 -10.93
N GLN A 25 -1.00 4.23 -9.80
CA GLN A 25 -2.16 3.98 -8.95
C GLN A 25 -2.22 4.95 -7.76
N CYS A 26 -3.43 5.27 -7.32
CA CYS A 26 -3.69 6.14 -6.16
C CYS A 26 -4.82 5.54 -5.31
N VAL A 27 -4.61 5.41 -4.00
CA VAL A 27 -5.64 4.98 -3.05
C VAL A 27 -5.95 6.10 -2.07
N ILE A 28 -7.24 6.39 -1.87
CA ILE A 28 -7.72 7.41 -0.93
C ILE A 28 -8.40 6.69 0.22
N ILE A 29 -7.89 6.90 1.45
CA ILE A 29 -8.46 6.32 2.67
C ILE A 29 -9.13 7.43 3.48
N SER A 30 -10.45 7.34 3.62
CA SER A 30 -11.27 8.29 4.36
C SER A 30 -11.95 7.64 5.58
N GLY A 31 -12.37 8.45 6.54
CA GLY A 31 -13.01 7.99 7.78
C GLY A 31 -12.79 8.94 8.96
N GLU A 32 -13.53 8.74 10.04
CA GLU A 32 -13.44 9.54 11.27
C GLU A 32 -12.08 9.34 12.00
N SER A 33 -11.79 10.20 12.98
CA SER A 33 -10.60 10.03 13.82
C SER A 33 -10.67 8.69 14.56
N GLY A 34 -9.57 7.94 14.60
CA GLY A 34 -9.54 6.60 15.20
C GLY A 34 -10.07 5.45 14.34
N ALA A 35 -10.61 5.72 13.13
CA ALA A 35 -11.13 4.67 12.21
C ALA A 35 -10.05 3.75 11.59
N GLY A 36 -8.78 3.86 12.01
CA GLY A 36 -7.70 3.01 11.52
C GLY A 36 -7.10 3.40 10.16
N LYS A 37 -7.38 4.60 9.63
CA LYS A 37 -6.87 5.05 8.31
C LYS A 37 -5.35 4.85 8.13
N THR A 38 -4.56 5.27 9.13
CA THR A 38 -3.10 5.14 9.14
C THR A 38 -2.65 3.69 9.13
N VAL A 39 -3.33 2.84 9.92
CA VAL A 39 -3.05 1.41 10.00
C VAL A 39 -3.35 0.73 8.66
N SER A 40 -4.47 1.10 8.03
CA SER A 40 -4.85 0.63 6.70
C SER A 40 -3.81 1.02 5.63
N ALA A 41 -3.38 2.28 5.62
CA ALA A 41 -2.33 2.74 4.72
C ALA A 41 -1.04 1.92 4.88
N LYS A 42 -0.64 1.68 6.14
CA LYS A 42 0.53 0.86 6.47
C LYS A 42 0.42 -0.56 5.91
N PHE A 43 -0.74 -1.23 6.05
CA PHE A 43 -0.91 -2.58 5.51
C PHE A 43 -0.81 -2.65 3.99
N ILE A 44 -1.44 -1.71 3.27
CA ILE A 44 -1.35 -1.65 1.79
C ILE A 44 0.12 -1.47 1.38
N MET A 45 0.80 -0.51 1.99
CA MET A 45 2.18 -0.20 1.70
C MET A 45 3.14 -1.35 2.02
N SER A 46 2.96 -2.02 3.17
CA SER A 46 3.74 -3.20 3.55
C SER A 46 3.54 -4.36 2.59
N TYR A 47 2.30 -4.59 2.13
CA TYR A 47 2.02 -5.63 1.14
C TYR A 47 2.78 -5.37 -0.16
N ILE A 48 2.65 -4.16 -0.72
CA ILE A 48 3.34 -3.77 -1.97
C ILE A 48 4.86 -3.93 -1.81
N ALA A 49 5.42 -3.52 -0.67
CA ALA A 49 6.85 -3.62 -0.39
C ALA A 49 7.36 -5.08 -0.25
N GLU A 50 6.48 -6.01 0.14
CA GLU A 50 6.79 -7.45 0.23
C GLU A 50 6.72 -8.11 -1.15
N VAL A 51 5.62 -7.89 -1.89
CA VAL A 51 5.38 -8.56 -3.19
C VAL A 51 6.21 -7.99 -4.34
N SER A 52 6.68 -6.75 -4.23
CA SER A 52 7.53 -6.12 -5.26
C SER A 52 8.98 -6.65 -5.29
N GLY A 53 9.38 -7.48 -4.32
CA GLY A 53 10.68 -8.15 -4.31
C GLY A 53 11.87 -7.27 -3.90
N GLY A 54 13.09 -7.67 -4.26
CA GLY A 54 14.34 -7.02 -3.85
C GLY A 54 15.02 -6.26 -4.99
N GLY A 55 14.67 -4.98 -5.17
CA GLY A 55 15.33 -4.09 -6.13
C GLY A 55 15.49 -2.65 -5.60
N PRO A 56 16.35 -1.82 -6.21
CA PRO A 56 16.63 -0.45 -5.74
C PRO A 56 15.37 0.44 -5.68
N ASN A 57 14.39 0.19 -6.56
CA ASN A 57 13.10 0.90 -6.54
C ASN A 57 12.20 0.47 -5.36
N VAL A 58 12.33 -0.77 -4.88
CA VAL A 58 11.57 -1.27 -3.73
C VAL A 58 12.15 -0.74 -2.42
N GLN A 59 13.47 -0.59 -2.33
CA GLN A 59 14.09 0.07 -1.17
C GLN A 59 13.59 1.51 -1.02
N ARG A 60 13.42 2.24 -2.14
CA ARG A 60 12.83 3.58 -2.12
C ARG A 60 11.38 3.59 -1.60
N ILE A 61 10.57 2.58 -1.93
CA ILE A 61 9.20 2.45 -1.39
C ILE A 61 9.26 2.19 0.13
N LYS A 62 10.12 1.26 0.57
CA LYS A 62 10.32 0.96 2.00
C LYS A 62 10.78 2.19 2.78
N ASP A 63 11.69 2.99 2.23
CA ASP A 63 12.16 4.23 2.85
C ASP A 63 11.06 5.29 2.96
N VAL A 64 10.24 5.47 1.92
CA VAL A 64 9.10 6.39 1.97
C VAL A 64 8.11 5.96 3.07
N ILE A 65 7.84 4.67 3.21
CA ILE A 65 6.96 4.14 4.26
C ILE A 65 7.54 4.42 5.65
N LEU A 66 8.83 4.14 5.85
CA LEU A 66 9.52 4.38 7.12
C LEU A 66 9.58 5.88 7.47
N GLN A 67 9.78 6.75 6.47
CA GLN A 67 9.80 8.20 6.63
C GLN A 67 8.42 8.84 6.78
N SER A 68 7.35 8.13 6.45
CA SER A 68 5.98 8.62 6.66
C SER A 68 5.56 8.55 8.14
N ASN A 69 6.25 7.74 8.94
CA ASN A 69 5.93 7.51 10.36
C ASN A 69 6.25 8.70 11.30
N PRO A 70 7.36 9.44 11.15
CA PRO A 70 7.71 10.56 12.04
C PRO A 70 7.04 11.91 11.74
N LEU A 71 6.24 12.03 10.68
CA LEU A 71 5.61 13.29 10.26
C LEU A 71 4.09 13.36 10.56
N LEU A 72 3.53 12.28 11.10
CA LEU A 72 2.08 12.07 11.27
C LEU A 72 1.66 11.82 12.73
N GLU A 73 2.58 11.99 13.68
CA GLU A 73 2.28 12.18 15.11
C GLU A 73 2.35 13.67 15.49
#